data_AF-A0A1G2Z0P3-F1
#
_entry.id   AF-A0A1G2Z0P3-F1
#
_cell.length_a   1.000
_cell.length_b   1.000
_cell.length_c   1.000
_cell.angle_alpha   90.00
_cell.angle_beta   90.00
_cell.angle_gamma   90.00
#
_symmetry.space_group_name_H-M   'P 1'
#
loop_
_entity.id
_entity.type
_entity.pdbx_description
1 polymer ?
#
loop_
_entity_poly.entity_id
_entity_poly.type
_entity_poly.pdbx_seq_one_letter_code
_entity_poly.pdbx_strand_id
1 'polypeptide(L)'
;MEALTIVTADGRRHFRDKERMGFEDVAKPGAPKVDGGTSPLMWHTALQLADYNRNPRALKVLQEWADTWLKLMSPGRWATDVEVLSGKVTGSQPARPLYGGYSTQGVTFTWLYALTGQDRYVEPFLHYYRQKKAPLSGNTFLGDVCCLGALDALDQATLKGLVPYNPALTLYAQHDAQPLIQATIGNPRGSQQGIDTLYDARRWPDMYTNAHQFTDRVFPSLLEHAAVSYLGGFCRRNKYNPAQAVSWEGFGTDYAALVLRNRQDSVKLLIYSFAPTPVTGKIRFWALSHGLYRLTVGPDADGDFKADRIESEKSVELARADSVPLTMQPRTVTVVTLEPQRKLDPIFSRADLAITPRELEFGGRVLSGTVHNLGSAAVDDVIIAVVDANGRAVSSKSLGSLAAPLDLFPKRVRFTLELPDQLIPGYKLVLDPQNKVPEIYEGNNNIDLANLGAPIPTREK
;
A
#
# COMPACT_ATOMS: atom_id res chain seq x y z
N MET A 1 19.36 -7.00 2.71
CA MET A 1 19.40 -5.75 3.51
C MET A 1 20.45 -5.79 4.60
N GLU A 2 20.46 -6.80 5.49
CA GLU A 2 21.47 -6.90 6.57
C GLU A 2 22.91 -6.71 6.05
N ALA A 3 23.28 -7.36 4.94
CA ALA A 3 24.60 -7.27 4.32
C ALA A 3 25.00 -5.86 3.80
N LEU A 4 24.03 -5.04 3.39
CA LEU A 4 24.26 -3.66 2.93
C LEU A 4 24.38 -2.66 4.09
N THR A 5 24.12 -3.12 5.31
CA THR A 5 24.18 -2.31 6.51
C THR A 5 25.31 -2.76 7.42
N ILE A 6 25.60 -1.94 8.43
CA ILE A 6 26.50 -2.26 9.52
C ILE A 6 25.89 -1.79 10.82
N VAL A 7 26.13 -2.55 11.90
CA VAL A 7 25.96 -2.06 13.27
C VAL A 7 27.34 -1.69 13.78
N THR A 8 27.54 -0.42 14.12
CA THR A 8 28.80 0.09 14.68
C THR A 8 28.98 -0.38 16.14
N ALA A 9 30.19 -0.23 16.68
CA ALA A 9 30.51 -0.68 18.04
C ALA A 9 29.64 -0.02 19.14
N ASP A 10 29.13 1.18 18.88
CA ASP A 10 28.21 1.93 19.74
C ASP A 10 26.72 1.63 19.45
N GLY A 11 26.42 0.62 18.64
CA GLY A 11 25.07 0.12 18.41
C GLY A 11 24.22 0.88 17.38
N ARG A 12 24.80 1.82 16.62
CA ARG A 12 24.11 2.51 15.52
C ARG A 12 24.05 1.61 14.29
N ARG A 13 22.89 1.57 13.61
CA ARG A 13 22.75 0.90 12.31
C ARG A 13 22.76 1.92 11.17
N HIS A 14 23.64 1.70 10.22
CA HIS A 14 23.80 2.53 9.02
C HIS A 14 23.87 1.68 7.76
N PHE A 15 23.50 2.26 6.61
CA PHE A 15 24.04 1.76 5.35
C PHE A 15 25.56 1.97 5.32
N ARG A 16 26.27 1.08 4.63
CA ARG A 16 27.75 1.15 4.60
C ARG A 16 28.26 2.31 3.75
N ASP A 17 27.59 2.60 2.64
CA ASP A 17 27.96 3.67 1.70
C ASP A 17 26.67 4.19 1.05
N LYS A 18 26.69 5.42 0.53
CA LYS A 18 25.60 6.03 -0.23
C LYS A 18 25.77 5.92 -1.74
N GLU A 19 26.96 5.55 -2.21
CA GLU A 19 27.31 5.50 -3.64
C GLU A 19 27.19 4.09 -4.25
N ARG A 20 27.41 3.03 -3.45
CA ARG A 20 27.46 1.64 -3.93
C ARG A 20 26.59 0.73 -3.09
N MET A 21 25.56 0.16 -3.72
CA MET A 21 24.55 -0.71 -3.08
C MET A 21 24.10 -1.85 -4.02
N GLY A 22 25.02 -2.31 -4.88
CA GLY A 22 24.77 -3.35 -5.87
C GLY A 22 24.98 -4.76 -5.33
N PHE A 23 24.87 -5.75 -6.23
CA PHE A 23 25.11 -7.16 -5.92
C PHE A 23 26.51 -7.39 -5.34
N GLU A 24 27.53 -6.75 -5.89
CA GLU A 24 28.91 -6.87 -5.40
C GLU A 24 29.04 -6.38 -3.95
N ASP A 25 28.36 -5.30 -3.57
CA ASP A 25 28.37 -4.76 -2.21
C ASP A 25 27.63 -5.67 -1.22
N VAL A 26 26.64 -6.44 -1.69
CA VAL A 26 25.99 -7.49 -0.89
C VAL A 26 26.94 -8.67 -0.67
N ALA A 27 27.62 -9.12 -1.73
CA ALA A 27 28.47 -10.30 -1.70
C ALA A 27 29.83 -10.05 -1.01
N LYS A 28 30.39 -8.85 -1.20
CA LYS A 28 31.70 -8.42 -0.68
C LYS A 28 31.60 -6.97 -0.20
N PRO A 29 31.04 -6.73 0.99
CA PRO A 29 30.80 -5.38 1.47
C PRO A 29 32.10 -4.59 1.65
N GLY A 30 32.16 -3.39 1.06
CA GLY A 30 33.27 -2.47 1.22
C GLY A 30 33.40 -1.89 2.65
N ALA A 31 34.47 -1.12 2.85
CA ALA A 31 34.67 -0.34 4.06
C ALA A 31 33.55 0.72 4.21
N PRO A 32 32.97 0.89 5.41
CA PRO A 32 31.94 1.91 5.62
C PRO A 32 32.47 3.33 5.39
N LYS A 33 31.66 4.18 4.75
CA LYS A 33 31.96 5.58 4.48
C LYS A 33 30.85 6.49 5.01
N VAL A 34 29.88 6.86 4.18
CA VAL A 34 28.80 7.79 4.50
C VAL A 34 27.47 7.11 4.22
N ASP A 35 26.59 7.06 5.22
CA ASP A 35 25.17 6.77 5.04
C ASP A 35 24.45 8.09 4.73
N GLY A 36 23.59 8.12 3.72
CA GLY A 36 22.93 9.35 3.28
C GLY A 36 22.52 9.31 1.83
N GLY A 37 22.37 10.47 1.19
CA GLY A 37 21.94 10.52 -0.21
C GLY A 37 20.66 9.71 -0.44
N THR A 38 20.66 8.82 -1.42
CA THR A 38 19.51 7.99 -1.84
C THR A 38 19.33 6.69 -1.05
N SER A 39 20.16 6.41 -0.05
CA SER A 39 20.15 5.15 0.72
C SER A 39 18.77 4.72 1.24
N PRO A 40 17.88 5.61 1.73
CA PRO A 40 16.56 5.19 2.21
C PRO A 40 15.69 4.51 1.14
N LEU A 41 15.95 4.70 -0.16
CA LEU A 41 15.27 3.96 -1.24
C LEU A 41 15.46 2.44 -1.13
N MET A 42 16.58 1.98 -0.57
CA MET A 42 16.87 0.55 -0.46
C MET A 42 15.96 -0.16 0.54
N TRP A 43 15.28 0.57 1.43
CA TRP A 43 14.37 -0.03 2.41
C TRP A 43 13.06 -0.55 1.82
N HIS A 44 12.75 -0.24 0.56
CA HIS A 44 11.48 -0.58 -0.07
C HIS A 44 11.10 -2.08 0.10
N THR A 45 12.03 -3.00 -0.14
CA THR A 45 11.77 -4.45 -0.03
C THR A 45 11.53 -4.90 1.42
N ALA A 46 12.29 -4.37 2.38
CA ALA A 46 12.10 -4.69 3.80
C ALA A 46 10.77 -4.12 4.32
N LEU A 47 10.40 -2.92 3.88
CA LEU A 47 9.13 -2.29 4.23
C LEU A 47 7.94 -3.06 3.63
N GLN A 48 8.01 -3.50 2.37
CA GLN A 48 6.97 -4.34 1.77
C GLN A 48 6.77 -5.65 2.54
N LEU A 49 7.87 -6.33 2.90
CA LEU A 49 7.80 -7.55 3.71
C LEU A 49 7.17 -7.27 5.08
N ALA A 50 7.61 -6.21 5.77
CA ALA A 50 7.05 -5.80 7.05
C ALA A 50 5.56 -5.40 6.94
N ASP A 51 5.15 -4.78 5.84
CA ASP A 51 3.76 -4.41 5.56
C ASP A 51 2.87 -5.63 5.34
N TYR A 52 3.41 -6.66 4.68
CA TYR A 52 2.68 -7.89 4.38
C TYR A 52 2.46 -8.75 5.63
N ASN A 53 3.53 -9.17 6.30
CA ASN A 53 3.44 -10.16 7.39
C ASN A 53 4.04 -9.70 8.72
N ARG A 54 4.45 -8.43 8.84
CA ARG A 54 5.12 -7.91 10.05
C ARG A 54 6.37 -8.74 10.44
N ASN A 55 7.12 -9.22 9.43
CA ASN A 55 8.33 -10.02 9.68
C ASN A 55 9.25 -9.35 10.73
N PRO A 56 9.58 -10.05 11.83
CA PRO A 56 10.27 -9.44 12.95
C PRO A 56 11.71 -9.03 12.61
N ARG A 57 12.41 -9.77 11.73
CA ARG A 57 13.77 -9.41 11.30
C ARG A 57 13.76 -8.16 10.42
N ALA A 58 12.79 -8.05 9.52
CA ALA A 58 12.62 -6.86 8.69
C ALA A 58 12.29 -5.61 9.53
N LEU A 59 11.32 -5.73 10.46
CA LEU A 59 10.96 -4.64 11.37
C LEU A 59 12.13 -4.23 12.27
N LYS A 60 12.92 -5.20 12.75
CA LYS A 60 14.10 -4.92 13.59
C LYS A 60 15.12 -4.06 12.85
N VAL A 61 15.54 -4.45 11.65
CA VAL A 61 16.58 -3.69 10.92
C VAL A 61 16.11 -2.29 10.52
N LEU A 62 14.83 -2.14 10.17
CA LEU A 62 14.24 -0.84 9.85
C LEU A 62 14.20 0.10 11.08
N GLN A 63 13.76 -0.41 12.23
CA GLN A 63 13.70 0.37 13.47
C GLN A 63 15.10 0.73 13.97
N GLU A 64 16.07 -0.19 13.96
CA GLU A 64 17.46 0.10 14.36
C GLU A 64 18.08 1.22 13.51
N TRP A 65 17.83 1.22 12.20
CA TRP A 65 18.27 2.29 11.31
C TRP A 65 17.53 3.60 11.61
N ALA A 66 16.19 3.60 11.66
CA ALA A 66 15.43 4.82 11.93
C ALA A 66 15.75 5.44 13.30
N ASP A 67 15.91 4.60 14.34
CA ASP A 67 16.28 5.03 15.69
C ASP A 67 17.69 5.64 15.73
N THR A 68 18.61 5.14 14.91
CA THR A 68 19.94 5.75 14.72
C THR A 68 19.81 7.16 14.14
N TRP A 69 19.02 7.32 13.09
CA TRP A 69 18.82 8.61 12.44
C TRP A 69 18.09 9.62 13.32
N LEU A 70 17.09 9.20 14.10
CA LEU A 70 16.40 10.07 15.06
C LEU A 70 17.37 10.68 16.08
N LYS A 71 18.35 9.90 16.58
CA LYS A 71 19.36 10.40 17.53
C LYS A 71 20.28 11.47 16.94
N LEU A 72 20.42 11.49 15.62
CA LEU A 72 21.29 12.42 14.88
C LEU A 72 20.52 13.64 14.33
N MET A 73 19.21 13.72 14.62
CA MET A 73 18.34 14.79 14.18
C MET A 73 17.91 15.68 15.33
N SER A 74 17.82 16.99 15.06
CA SER A 74 17.20 17.95 15.96
C SER A 74 16.49 19.03 15.15
N PRO A 75 15.47 19.71 15.68
CA PRO A 75 14.93 20.91 15.06
C PRO A 75 16.02 21.89 14.60
N GLY A 76 15.94 22.36 13.36
CA GLY A 76 16.97 23.22 12.77
C GLY A 76 18.21 22.49 12.23
N ARG A 77 18.36 21.19 12.48
CA ARG A 77 19.45 20.33 11.97
C ARG A 77 18.92 18.92 11.70
N TRP A 78 18.24 18.76 10.57
CA TRP A 78 17.73 17.46 10.12
C TRP A 78 18.81 16.76 9.29
N ALA A 79 19.51 15.80 9.88
CA ALA A 79 20.60 15.07 9.23
C ALA A 79 20.14 14.41 7.92
N THR A 80 20.97 14.51 6.87
CA THR A 80 20.79 13.84 5.57
C THR A 80 21.96 12.95 5.20
N ASP A 81 23.12 13.15 5.82
CA ASP A 81 24.35 12.40 5.57
C ASP A 81 25.15 12.28 6.87
N VAL A 82 25.66 11.08 7.13
CA VAL A 82 26.38 10.72 8.35
C VAL A 82 27.59 9.86 7.98
N GLU A 83 28.78 10.26 8.43
CA GLU A 83 29.95 9.40 8.39
C GLU A 83 29.74 8.19 9.32
N VAL A 84 29.73 6.99 8.76
CA VAL A 84 29.19 5.78 9.40
C VAL A 84 29.92 5.47 10.70
N LEU A 85 31.27 5.40 10.65
CA LEU A 85 32.07 4.98 11.80
C LEU A 85 32.06 6.03 12.91
N SER A 86 32.28 7.30 12.57
CA SER A 86 32.38 8.38 13.57
C SER A 86 31.02 8.85 14.09
N GLY A 87 29.95 8.66 13.32
CA GLY A 87 28.63 9.25 13.61
C GLY A 87 28.53 10.75 13.34
N LYS A 88 29.57 11.35 12.74
CA LYS A 88 29.57 12.77 12.41
C LYS A 88 28.54 13.05 11.30
N VAL A 89 27.59 13.94 11.58
CA VAL A 89 26.67 14.46 10.57
C VAL A 89 27.46 15.34 9.59
N THR A 90 27.50 14.93 8.32
CA THR A 90 28.22 15.64 7.24
C THR A 90 27.27 16.43 6.33
N GLY A 91 25.96 16.15 6.41
CA GLY A 91 24.92 16.86 5.65
C GLY A 91 23.66 17.01 6.50
N SER A 92 23.02 18.18 6.43
CA SER A 92 21.75 18.43 7.13
C SER A 92 20.91 19.50 6.43
N GLN A 93 19.63 19.55 6.77
CA GLN A 93 18.69 20.56 6.32
C GLN A 93 18.12 21.34 7.51
N PRO A 94 18.03 22.68 7.47
CA PRO A 94 17.55 23.46 8.61
C PRO A 94 16.02 23.45 8.74
N ALA A 95 15.31 23.43 7.62
CA ALA A 95 13.86 23.55 7.59
C ALA A 95 13.16 22.38 6.89
N ARG A 96 13.91 21.32 6.54
CA ARG A 96 13.35 20.17 5.81
C ARG A 96 13.48 18.87 6.61
N PRO A 97 12.55 18.57 7.52
CA PRO A 97 12.59 17.33 8.29
C PRO A 97 12.49 16.11 7.37
N LEU A 98 13.28 15.08 7.67
CA LEU A 98 13.26 13.78 6.98
C LEU A 98 13.43 13.86 5.45
N TYR A 99 14.20 14.84 4.96
CA TYR A 99 14.38 15.10 3.54
C TYR A 99 15.40 14.17 2.85
N GLY A 100 16.15 13.35 3.60
CA GLY A 100 17.14 12.42 3.06
C GLY A 100 16.58 11.61 1.87
N GLY A 101 17.37 11.51 0.80
CA GLY A 101 17.03 10.74 -0.40
C GLY A 101 15.81 11.25 -1.15
N TYR A 102 15.70 12.56 -1.39
CA TYR A 102 14.54 13.16 -2.06
C TYR A 102 13.22 12.84 -1.32
N SER A 103 13.22 13.00 0.00
CA SER A 103 12.09 12.70 0.91
C SER A 103 11.81 11.22 1.18
N THR A 104 12.64 10.29 0.69
CA THR A 104 12.43 8.85 0.92
C THR A 104 12.75 8.42 2.35
N GLN A 105 13.54 9.20 3.08
CA GLN A 105 13.62 9.11 4.54
C GLN A 105 12.25 9.40 5.16
N GLY A 106 11.55 10.45 4.74
CA GLY A 106 10.16 10.73 5.13
C GLY A 106 9.19 9.59 4.82
N VAL A 107 9.33 8.93 3.65
CA VAL A 107 8.54 7.73 3.30
C VAL A 107 8.77 6.61 4.31
N THR A 108 10.04 6.26 4.55
CA THR A 108 10.43 5.16 5.44
C THR A 108 9.89 5.38 6.85
N PHE A 109 10.02 6.61 7.35
CA PHE A 109 9.58 6.99 8.69
C PHE A 109 8.05 7.03 8.82
N THR A 110 7.35 7.55 7.81
CA THR A 110 5.87 7.54 7.78
C THR A 110 5.32 6.12 7.73
N TRP A 111 5.93 5.24 6.94
CA TRP A 111 5.52 3.84 6.88
C TRP A 111 5.87 3.08 8.17
N LEU A 112 7.02 3.36 8.79
CA LEU A 112 7.34 2.83 10.12
C LEU A 112 6.33 3.26 11.18
N TYR A 113 5.86 4.51 11.15
CA TYR A 113 4.75 4.95 11.99
C TYR A 113 3.49 4.12 11.71
N ALA A 114 3.11 3.91 10.45
CA ALA A 114 1.97 3.06 10.10
C ALA A 114 2.10 1.60 10.58
N LEU A 115 3.33 1.05 10.57
CA LEU A 115 3.62 -0.32 10.97
C LEU A 115 3.67 -0.51 12.49
N THR A 116 4.08 0.52 13.24
CA THR A 116 4.41 0.41 14.67
C THR A 116 3.51 1.21 15.59
N GLY A 117 2.82 2.23 15.08
CA GLY A 117 2.04 3.19 15.86
C GLY A 117 2.88 4.13 16.73
N GLN A 118 4.21 4.18 16.55
CA GLN A 118 5.09 4.96 17.42
C GLN A 118 5.31 6.39 16.88
N ASP A 119 4.74 7.38 17.56
CA ASP A 119 4.78 8.81 17.17
C ASP A 119 6.20 9.34 16.94
N ARG A 120 7.21 8.78 17.61
CA ARG A 120 8.63 9.18 17.44
C ARG A 120 9.10 9.17 15.98
N TYR A 121 8.52 8.31 15.14
CA TYR A 121 8.88 8.23 13.73
C TYR A 121 8.30 9.38 12.89
N VAL A 122 7.20 10.01 13.31
CA VAL A 122 6.62 11.17 12.62
C VAL A 122 6.80 12.49 13.39
N GLU A 123 7.40 12.42 14.59
CA GLU A 123 7.69 13.58 15.44
C GLU A 123 8.46 14.72 14.71
N PRO A 124 9.45 14.45 13.83
CA PRO A 124 10.07 15.52 13.04
C PRO A 124 9.07 16.35 12.21
N PHE A 125 7.97 15.74 11.75
CA PHE A 125 6.89 16.47 11.11
C PHE A 125 5.97 17.14 12.12
N LEU A 126 5.56 16.43 13.18
CA LEU A 126 4.69 16.96 14.24
C LEU A 126 5.28 18.23 14.89
N HIS A 127 6.60 18.30 15.03
CA HIS A 127 7.31 19.49 15.50
C HIS A 127 6.89 20.76 14.75
N TYR A 128 6.82 20.70 13.42
CA TYR A 128 6.39 21.83 12.59
C TYR A 128 4.86 21.97 12.55
N TYR A 129 4.13 20.85 12.53
CA TYR A 129 2.67 20.90 12.45
C TYR A 129 2.04 21.59 13.66
N ARG A 130 2.57 21.36 14.87
CA ARG A 130 2.16 22.08 16.09
C ARG A 130 2.37 23.60 15.99
N GLN A 131 3.24 24.04 15.08
CA GLN A 131 3.50 25.46 14.79
C GLN A 131 2.73 25.96 13.56
N LYS A 132 1.75 25.20 13.06
CA LYS A 132 0.95 25.52 11.87
C LYS A 132 1.80 25.65 10.60
N LYS A 133 2.90 24.90 10.54
CA LYS A 133 3.83 24.87 9.40
C LYS A 133 3.97 23.44 8.90
N ALA A 134 4.06 23.26 7.59
CA ALA A 134 4.41 21.98 6.98
C ALA A 134 5.46 22.20 5.89
N PRO A 135 6.73 22.47 6.26
CA PRO A 135 7.78 22.60 5.25
C PRO A 135 8.04 21.27 4.55
N LEU A 136 8.59 21.29 3.34
CA LEU A 136 9.00 20.07 2.63
C LEU A 136 9.97 19.25 3.49
N SER A 137 9.82 17.94 3.66
CA SER A 137 8.83 17.08 3.02
C SER A 137 7.52 16.90 3.78
N GLY A 138 7.35 17.52 4.94
CA GLY A 138 6.16 17.40 5.78
C GLY A 138 4.84 17.72 5.06
N ASN A 139 4.80 18.67 4.13
CA ASN A 139 3.59 18.92 3.33
C ASN A 139 3.16 17.70 2.49
N THR A 140 4.11 16.94 1.95
CA THR A 140 3.85 15.77 1.09
C THR A 140 3.23 14.58 1.84
N PHE A 141 3.50 14.47 3.14
CA PHE A 141 3.01 13.39 4.00
C PHE A 141 1.84 13.81 4.90
N LEU A 142 1.43 15.08 4.87
CA LEU A 142 0.41 15.62 5.76
C LEU A 142 -0.94 14.87 5.64
N GLY A 143 -1.35 14.52 4.42
CA GLY A 143 -2.52 13.67 4.18
C GLY A 143 -2.32 12.25 4.74
N ASP A 144 -1.20 11.61 4.44
CA ASP A 144 -0.88 10.26 4.91
C ASP A 144 -0.92 10.17 6.45
N VAL A 145 -0.27 11.10 7.16
CA VAL A 145 -0.25 11.08 8.63
C VAL A 145 -1.60 11.47 9.25
N CYS A 146 -2.43 12.23 8.53
CA CYS A 146 -3.82 12.48 8.92
C CYS A 146 -4.64 11.18 8.84
N CYS A 147 -4.51 10.42 7.75
CA CYS A 147 -5.15 9.10 7.59
C CYS A 147 -4.69 8.09 8.65
N LEU A 148 -3.43 8.19 9.08
CA LEU A 148 -2.84 7.33 10.12
C LEU A 148 -3.08 7.83 11.56
N GLY A 149 -3.79 8.94 11.78
CA GLY A 149 -4.15 9.41 13.12
C GLY A 149 -3.11 10.25 13.87
N ALA A 150 -1.98 10.58 13.25
CA ALA A 150 -0.94 11.36 13.93
C ALA A 150 -1.38 12.80 14.25
N LEU A 151 -2.44 13.29 13.59
CA LEU A 151 -2.95 14.65 13.78
C LEU A 151 -4.15 14.71 14.75
N ASP A 152 -4.63 13.57 15.26
CA ASP A 152 -5.88 13.51 16.06
C ASP A 152 -5.78 14.29 17.37
N ALA A 153 -4.57 14.44 17.91
CA ALA A 153 -4.30 15.20 19.13
C ALA A 153 -4.12 16.72 18.89
N LEU A 154 -4.11 17.19 17.64
CA LEU A 154 -3.96 18.60 17.33
C LEU A 154 -5.31 19.32 17.46
N ASP A 155 -5.28 20.54 18.00
CA ASP A 155 -6.48 21.37 18.09
C ASP A 155 -6.96 21.85 16.69
N GLN A 156 -8.24 22.24 16.61
CA GLN A 156 -8.86 22.69 15.37
C GLN A 156 -8.17 23.91 14.74
N ALA A 157 -7.64 24.84 15.55
CA ALA A 157 -6.96 26.03 15.03
C ALA A 157 -5.60 25.67 14.42
N THR A 158 -4.94 24.63 14.94
CA THR A 158 -3.71 24.07 14.41
C THR A 158 -3.99 23.33 13.11
N LEU A 159 -4.99 22.44 13.06
CA LEU A 159 -5.40 21.74 11.84
C LEU A 159 -5.79 22.73 10.72
N LYS A 160 -6.56 23.77 11.05
CA LYS A 160 -6.93 24.84 10.10
C LYS A 160 -5.71 25.58 9.55
N GLY A 161 -4.66 25.74 10.35
CA GLY A 161 -3.39 26.34 9.90
C GLY A 161 -2.59 25.46 8.93
N LEU A 162 -2.84 24.14 8.91
CA LEU A 162 -2.14 23.17 8.07
C LEU A 162 -2.81 22.93 6.71
N VAL A 163 -4.11 23.21 6.63
CA VAL A 163 -4.94 23.06 5.41
C VAL A 163 -4.30 23.65 4.14
N PRO A 164 -3.70 24.85 4.15
CA PRO A 164 -3.08 25.42 2.94
C PRO A 164 -1.90 24.61 2.37
N TYR A 165 -1.31 23.68 3.14
CA TYR A 165 -0.13 22.93 2.72
C TYR A 165 -0.44 21.62 1.99
N ASN A 166 -1.67 21.09 2.11
CA ASN A 166 -2.05 19.85 1.44
C ASN A 166 -3.56 19.83 1.16
N PRO A 167 -4.00 19.81 -0.11
CA PRO A 167 -5.42 19.88 -0.46
C PRO A 167 -6.25 18.68 0.03
N ALA A 168 -5.63 17.51 0.20
CA ALA A 168 -6.32 16.33 0.73
C ALA A 168 -6.68 16.50 2.21
N LEU A 169 -5.91 17.29 2.97
CA LEU A 169 -6.22 17.55 4.37
C LEU A 169 -7.56 18.31 4.52
N THR A 170 -7.87 19.25 3.62
CA THR A 170 -9.16 19.95 3.64
C THR A 170 -10.32 18.98 3.47
N LEU A 171 -10.18 18.03 2.54
CA LEU A 171 -11.18 17.00 2.30
C LEU A 171 -11.42 16.15 3.56
N TYR A 172 -10.34 15.64 4.15
CA TYR A 172 -10.44 14.71 5.29
C TYR A 172 -10.83 15.40 6.59
N ALA A 173 -10.36 16.63 6.84
CA ALA A 173 -10.57 17.32 8.11
C ALA A 173 -11.80 18.24 8.11
N GLN A 174 -12.22 18.76 6.95
CA GLN A 174 -13.30 19.76 6.84
C GLN A 174 -14.44 19.34 5.91
N HIS A 175 -14.35 18.17 5.26
CA HIS A 175 -15.31 17.73 4.25
C HIS A 175 -15.46 18.73 3.10
N ASP A 176 -14.38 19.44 2.75
CA ASP A 176 -14.37 20.39 1.64
C ASP A 176 -13.43 19.89 0.52
N ALA A 177 -14.04 19.55 -0.62
CA ALA A 177 -13.34 19.07 -1.81
C ALA A 177 -12.78 20.19 -2.70
N GLN A 178 -13.15 21.47 -2.48
CA GLN A 178 -12.74 22.56 -3.37
C GLN A 178 -11.23 22.67 -3.53
N PRO A 179 -10.41 22.65 -2.46
CA PRO A 179 -8.96 22.72 -2.63
C PRO A 179 -8.37 21.59 -3.48
N LEU A 180 -8.94 20.38 -3.38
CA LEU A 180 -8.52 19.24 -4.21
C LEU A 180 -8.93 19.42 -5.67
N ILE A 181 -10.15 19.93 -5.92
CA ILE A 181 -10.63 20.28 -7.27
C ILE A 181 -9.72 21.35 -7.89
N GLN A 182 -9.45 22.45 -7.16
CA GLN A 182 -8.57 23.53 -7.63
C GLN A 182 -7.15 23.03 -7.89
N ALA A 183 -6.62 22.14 -7.04
CA ALA A 183 -5.30 21.55 -7.24
C ALA A 183 -5.25 20.62 -8.46
N THR A 184 -6.34 19.90 -8.74
CA THR A 184 -6.45 19.01 -9.91
C THR A 184 -6.57 19.80 -11.22
N ILE A 185 -7.43 20.82 -11.25
CA ILE A 185 -7.64 21.67 -12.42
C ILE A 185 -6.38 22.49 -12.71
N GLY A 186 -5.81 23.09 -11.66
CA GLY A 186 -4.63 23.94 -11.74
C GLY A 186 -4.90 25.32 -12.34
N ASN A 187 -3.81 26.08 -12.50
CA ASN A 187 -3.79 27.39 -13.12
C ASN A 187 -2.46 27.56 -13.88
N PRO A 188 -2.37 28.44 -14.89
CA PRO A 188 -1.12 28.70 -15.59
C PRO A 188 0.00 29.12 -14.63
N ARG A 189 1.07 28.32 -14.59
CA ARG A 189 2.30 28.65 -13.87
C ARG A 189 3.43 28.87 -14.88
N GLY A 190 4.10 30.03 -14.78
CA GLY A 190 5.19 30.40 -15.70
C GLY A 190 6.55 29.77 -15.38
N SER A 191 6.73 29.22 -14.17
CA SER A 191 8.05 28.88 -13.62
C SER A 191 8.21 27.41 -13.16
N GLN A 192 7.20 26.56 -13.35
CA GLN A 192 7.30 25.14 -13.00
C GLN A 192 7.54 24.28 -14.24
N GLN A 193 8.51 23.37 -14.14
CA GLN A 193 8.81 22.35 -15.14
C GLN A 193 8.05 21.08 -14.74
N GLY A 194 6.86 20.85 -15.29
CA GLY A 194 6.04 19.68 -14.96
C GLY A 194 4.66 19.69 -15.61
N ILE A 195 4.05 18.51 -15.72
CA ILE A 195 2.62 18.34 -16.04
C ILE A 195 1.96 17.90 -14.75
N ASP A 196 1.56 18.87 -13.93
CA ASP A 196 1.07 18.65 -12.58
C ASP A 196 -0.47 18.76 -12.51
N THR A 197 -1.09 19.41 -13.50
CA THR A 197 -2.51 19.77 -13.49
C THR A 197 -3.17 19.59 -14.86
N LEU A 198 -4.51 19.54 -14.90
CA LEU A 198 -5.25 19.44 -16.16
C LEU A 198 -4.99 20.65 -17.08
N TYR A 199 -4.73 21.83 -16.50
CA TYR A 199 -4.30 22.99 -17.25
C TYR A 199 -2.97 22.75 -17.99
N ASP A 200 -1.96 22.20 -17.31
CA ASP A 200 -0.67 21.89 -17.91
C ASP A 200 -0.79 20.84 -19.02
N ALA A 201 -1.61 19.80 -18.79
CA ALA A 201 -1.89 18.77 -19.78
C ALA A 201 -2.54 19.36 -21.05
N ARG A 202 -3.43 20.34 -20.90
CA ARG A 202 -4.02 21.06 -22.04
C ARG A 202 -3.01 21.96 -22.76
N ARG A 203 -2.06 22.54 -22.03
CA ARG A 203 -1.01 23.41 -22.58
C ARG A 203 0.05 22.61 -23.35
N TRP A 204 0.36 21.40 -22.92
CA TRP A 204 1.37 20.52 -23.51
C TRP A 204 0.84 19.11 -23.80
N PRO A 205 -0.19 18.97 -24.65
CA PRO A 205 -0.89 17.69 -24.86
C PRO A 205 0.05 16.59 -25.38
N ASP A 206 0.97 16.94 -26.29
CA ASP A 206 1.88 15.98 -26.93
C ASP A 206 2.82 15.28 -25.95
N MET A 207 3.18 15.92 -24.84
CA MET A 207 4.01 15.33 -23.79
C MET A 207 3.29 14.23 -22.99
N TYR A 208 1.95 14.22 -23.01
CA TYR A 208 1.13 13.23 -22.27
C TYR A 208 0.46 12.20 -23.18
N THR A 209 0.15 12.55 -24.44
CA THR A 209 -0.63 11.68 -25.34
C THR A 209 0.18 11.02 -26.46
N ASN A 210 1.10 11.74 -27.13
CA ASN A 210 1.52 11.34 -28.48
C ASN A 210 3.04 11.25 -28.73
N ALA A 211 3.91 12.03 -28.06
CA ALA A 211 5.20 12.36 -28.70
C ALA A 211 6.50 11.77 -28.09
N HIS A 212 6.59 11.33 -26.82
CA HIS A 212 7.90 10.93 -26.29
C HIS A 212 7.88 9.78 -25.25
N GLN A 213 8.96 9.00 -25.24
CA GLN A 213 9.26 8.06 -24.17
C GLN A 213 9.25 8.81 -22.84
N PHE A 214 8.49 8.27 -21.89
CA PHE A 214 8.59 8.62 -20.48
C PHE A 214 10.07 8.58 -20.04
N THR A 215 10.67 9.74 -19.78
CA THR A 215 12.00 9.83 -19.16
C THR A 215 11.84 9.96 -17.65
N ASP A 216 12.91 9.69 -16.89
CA ASP A 216 12.96 9.85 -15.44
C ASP A 216 12.79 11.32 -14.95
N ARG A 217 12.50 12.26 -15.86
CA ARG A 217 12.41 13.71 -15.64
C ARG A 217 11.05 14.34 -15.94
N VAL A 218 10.08 13.59 -16.48
CA VAL A 218 8.68 14.05 -16.57
C VAL A 218 7.87 13.32 -15.50
N PHE A 219 7.50 14.02 -14.44
CA PHE A 219 6.75 13.42 -13.33
C PHE A 219 5.25 13.34 -13.68
N PRO A 220 4.59 12.18 -13.50
CA PRO A 220 3.14 12.03 -13.70
C PRO A 220 2.36 12.57 -12.48
N SER A 221 2.74 13.76 -12.02
CA SER A 221 2.12 14.42 -10.86
C SER A 221 0.65 14.77 -11.11
N LEU A 222 0.24 14.90 -12.38
CA LEU A 222 -1.16 14.99 -12.79
C LEU A 222 -2.05 13.92 -12.15
N LEU A 223 -1.53 12.71 -11.97
CA LEU A 223 -2.30 11.59 -11.41
C LEU A 223 -2.40 11.64 -9.89
N GLU A 224 -1.66 12.50 -9.19
CA GLU A 224 -1.61 12.52 -7.73
C GLU A 224 -2.99 12.79 -7.13
N HIS A 225 -3.65 13.88 -7.54
CA HIS A 225 -4.95 14.25 -7.00
C HIS A 225 -6.06 13.32 -7.46
N ALA A 226 -6.00 12.83 -8.70
CA ALA A 226 -6.94 11.80 -9.18
C ALA A 226 -6.82 10.49 -8.38
N ALA A 227 -5.59 10.05 -8.09
CA ALA A 227 -5.35 8.87 -7.26
C ALA A 227 -5.80 9.08 -5.82
N VAL A 228 -5.57 10.27 -5.24
CA VAL A 228 -6.10 10.60 -3.90
C VAL A 228 -7.63 10.55 -3.89
N SER A 229 -8.29 11.09 -4.91
CA SER A 229 -9.76 11.02 -5.02
C SER A 229 -10.25 9.58 -5.15
N TYR A 230 -9.72 8.80 -6.09
CA TYR A 230 -10.22 7.45 -6.34
C TYR A 230 -9.78 6.44 -5.29
N LEU A 231 -8.56 6.53 -4.78
CA LEU A 231 -7.94 5.49 -3.96
C LEU A 231 -7.76 5.92 -2.50
N GLY A 232 -7.88 7.21 -2.18
CA GLY A 232 -7.62 7.73 -0.82
C GLY A 232 -6.14 7.94 -0.50
N GLY A 233 -5.26 7.76 -1.49
CA GLY A 233 -3.82 7.89 -1.35
C GLY A 233 -3.11 7.78 -2.71
N PHE A 234 -1.80 8.05 -2.72
CA PHE A 234 -1.00 8.05 -3.94
C PHE A 234 0.41 7.53 -3.69
N CYS A 235 0.91 6.73 -4.63
CA CYS A 235 2.29 6.28 -4.66
C CYS A 235 2.98 6.72 -5.96
N ARG A 236 4.29 7.00 -5.88
CA ARG A 236 5.18 7.24 -7.02
C ARG A 236 6.61 6.78 -6.70
N ARG A 237 7.51 6.89 -7.68
CA ARG A 237 8.93 6.45 -7.60
C ARG A 237 9.63 6.69 -6.24
N ASN A 238 9.46 7.89 -5.65
CA ASN A 238 10.08 8.27 -4.37
C ASN A 238 9.07 8.48 -3.22
N LYS A 239 7.84 8.00 -3.38
CA LYS A 239 6.77 7.96 -2.36
C LYS A 239 6.05 6.62 -2.50
N TYR A 240 6.61 5.59 -1.90
CA TYR A 240 6.21 4.19 -2.13
C TYR A 240 5.53 3.55 -0.91
N ASN A 241 5.17 4.35 0.11
CA ASN A 241 4.33 3.88 1.21
C ASN A 241 2.90 3.62 0.70
N PRO A 242 2.27 2.49 1.03
CA PRO A 242 0.91 2.17 0.62
C PRO A 242 -0.07 3.04 1.41
N ALA A 243 -0.54 4.12 0.81
CA ALA A 243 -1.44 5.08 1.43
C ALA A 243 -2.91 4.91 1.00
N GLN A 244 -3.19 3.99 0.08
CA GLN A 244 -4.52 3.79 -0.48
C GLN A 244 -5.50 3.24 0.57
N ALA A 245 -6.71 3.77 0.58
CA ALA A 245 -7.86 3.23 1.29
C ALA A 245 -8.47 2.05 0.53
N VAL A 246 -8.66 2.22 -0.79
CA VAL A 246 -9.44 1.31 -1.63
C VAL A 246 -8.88 1.15 -3.04
N SER A 247 -9.27 0.06 -3.71
CA SER A 247 -9.22 -0.10 -5.17
C SER A 247 -10.54 -0.65 -5.70
N TRP A 248 -10.75 -0.51 -7.01
CA TRP A 248 -12.03 -0.77 -7.66
C TRP A 248 -11.90 -1.86 -8.71
N GLU A 249 -12.85 -2.80 -8.75
CA GLU A 249 -12.84 -3.94 -9.67
C GLU A 249 -14.21 -4.07 -10.36
N GLY A 250 -14.23 -4.29 -11.67
CA GLY A 250 -15.46 -4.64 -12.40
C GLY A 250 -16.37 -3.48 -12.83
N PHE A 251 -16.07 -2.23 -12.49
CA PHE A 251 -16.91 -1.08 -12.86
C PHE A 251 -16.66 -0.49 -14.26
N GLY A 252 -15.62 -0.95 -14.97
CA GLY A 252 -15.18 -0.31 -16.22
C GLY A 252 -14.58 1.07 -15.96
N THR A 253 -14.82 2.02 -16.87
CA THR A 253 -14.32 3.41 -16.80
C THR A 253 -15.42 4.45 -16.60
N ASP A 254 -16.70 4.03 -16.64
CA ASP A 254 -17.86 4.94 -16.61
C ASP A 254 -18.31 5.22 -15.18
N TYR A 255 -17.37 5.58 -14.30
CA TYR A 255 -17.66 6.02 -12.94
C TYR A 255 -16.64 7.06 -12.45
N ALA A 256 -17.00 7.80 -11.42
CA ALA A 256 -16.09 8.64 -10.64
C ALA A 256 -16.15 8.27 -9.16
N ALA A 257 -15.03 8.39 -8.45
CA ALA A 257 -14.97 8.08 -7.03
C ALA A 257 -14.24 9.18 -6.23
N LEU A 258 -14.69 9.38 -4.99
CA LEU A 258 -14.08 10.27 -4.01
C LEU A 258 -14.02 9.58 -2.65
N VAL A 259 -12.81 9.34 -2.15
CA VAL A 259 -12.57 8.88 -0.78
C VAL A 259 -12.65 10.09 0.15
N LEU A 260 -13.67 10.13 0.99
CA LEU A 260 -13.86 11.18 2.01
C LEU A 260 -13.19 10.85 3.34
N ARG A 261 -12.98 9.56 3.62
CA ARG A 261 -12.34 9.10 4.85
C ARG A 261 -11.52 7.85 4.58
N ASN A 262 -10.26 7.90 4.99
CA ASN A 262 -9.28 6.81 4.91
C ASN A 262 -8.65 6.65 6.30
N ARG A 263 -9.21 5.77 7.13
CA ARG A 263 -8.72 5.45 8.47
C ARG A 263 -8.61 3.94 8.62
N GLN A 264 -7.80 3.49 9.57
CA GLN A 264 -7.65 2.07 9.87
C GLN A 264 -8.93 1.41 10.41
N ASP A 265 -9.88 2.20 10.89
CA ASP A 265 -11.12 1.73 11.51
C ASP A 265 -12.38 2.20 10.76
N SER A 266 -12.24 3.01 9.71
CA SER A 266 -13.40 3.62 9.07
C SER A 266 -13.08 4.13 7.68
N VAL A 267 -14.03 3.96 6.77
CA VAL A 267 -13.95 4.42 5.38
C VAL A 267 -15.27 5.07 4.99
N LYS A 268 -15.19 6.17 4.23
CA LYS A 268 -16.34 6.83 3.63
C LYS A 268 -16.01 7.19 2.19
N LEU A 269 -16.89 6.80 1.28
CA LEU A 269 -16.71 6.91 -0.16
C LEU A 269 -17.94 7.56 -0.79
N LEU A 270 -17.72 8.36 -1.83
CA LEU A 270 -18.74 8.74 -2.79
C LEU A 270 -18.37 8.10 -4.13
N ILE A 271 -19.34 7.50 -4.80
CA ILE A 271 -19.15 6.92 -6.11
C ILE A 271 -20.30 7.33 -7.03
N TYR A 272 -19.99 7.92 -8.18
CA TYR A 272 -20.97 8.30 -9.18
C TYR A 272 -20.85 7.39 -10.40
N SER A 273 -21.95 6.81 -10.85
CA SER A 273 -22.00 6.04 -12.10
C SER A 273 -22.45 6.93 -13.26
N PHE A 274 -21.66 7.03 -14.32
CA PHE A 274 -22.07 7.69 -15.56
C PHE A 274 -22.98 6.80 -16.42
N ALA A 275 -23.01 5.50 -16.13
CA ALA A 275 -23.76 4.53 -16.92
C ALA A 275 -25.28 4.76 -16.85
N PRO A 276 -26.02 4.45 -17.94
CA PRO A 276 -27.48 4.53 -17.96
C PRO A 276 -28.15 3.31 -17.29
N THR A 277 -27.37 2.30 -16.89
CA THR A 277 -27.84 1.05 -16.25
C THR A 277 -27.00 0.74 -15.02
N PRO A 278 -27.51 -0.06 -14.06
CA PRO A 278 -26.76 -0.40 -12.86
C PRO A 278 -25.44 -1.11 -13.20
N VAL A 279 -24.35 -0.73 -12.51
CA VAL A 279 -23.02 -1.32 -12.70
C VAL A 279 -22.62 -2.06 -11.44
N THR A 280 -22.22 -3.32 -11.56
CA THR A 280 -21.80 -4.14 -10.43
C THR A 280 -20.31 -4.41 -10.49
N GLY A 281 -19.65 -4.27 -9.35
CA GLY A 281 -18.23 -4.49 -9.18
C GLY A 281 -17.90 -4.80 -7.72
N LYS A 282 -16.64 -4.59 -7.35
CA LYS A 282 -16.14 -4.77 -5.99
C LYS A 282 -15.29 -3.59 -5.56
N ILE A 283 -15.37 -3.28 -4.27
CA ILE A 283 -14.45 -2.38 -3.58
C ILE A 283 -13.52 -3.26 -2.78
N ARG A 284 -12.21 -3.11 -2.96
CA ARG A 284 -11.19 -3.76 -2.13
C ARG A 284 -10.60 -2.75 -1.17
N PHE A 285 -10.49 -3.10 0.10
CA PHE A 285 -10.00 -2.21 1.16
C PHE A 285 -8.54 -2.53 1.51
N TRP A 286 -7.70 -1.52 1.65
CA TRP A 286 -6.25 -1.69 1.86
C TRP A 286 -5.74 -1.18 3.22
N ALA A 287 -6.45 -0.23 3.82
CA ALA A 287 -6.02 0.42 5.06
C ALA A 287 -6.71 -0.12 6.33
N LEU A 288 -7.81 -0.86 6.19
CA LEU A 288 -8.61 -1.32 7.34
C LEU A 288 -7.84 -2.36 8.17
N SER A 289 -7.91 -2.19 9.49
CA SER A 289 -7.56 -3.22 10.45
C SER A 289 -8.55 -4.38 10.40
N HIS A 290 -8.19 -5.51 10.99
CA HIS A 290 -9.13 -6.61 11.12
C HIS A 290 -10.25 -6.27 12.10
N GLY A 291 -11.49 -6.37 11.66
CA GLY A 291 -12.64 -5.97 12.46
C GLY A 291 -13.97 -6.38 11.87
N LEU A 292 -15.00 -6.28 12.71
CA LEU A 292 -16.40 -6.28 12.30
C LEU A 292 -16.84 -4.83 12.05
N TYR A 293 -17.39 -4.60 10.87
CA TYR A 293 -17.79 -3.29 10.40
C TYR A 293 -19.27 -3.26 10.01
N ARG A 294 -19.92 -2.14 10.29
CA ARG A 294 -21.23 -1.80 9.73
C ARG A 294 -21.00 -1.19 8.36
N LEU A 295 -21.36 -1.92 7.32
CA LEU A 295 -21.39 -1.45 5.94
C LEU A 295 -22.77 -0.86 5.65
N THR A 296 -22.83 0.42 5.29
CA THR A 296 -24.05 1.03 4.76
C THR A 296 -23.83 1.57 3.35
N VAL A 297 -24.88 1.46 2.52
CA VAL A 297 -24.90 1.93 1.14
C VAL A 297 -26.21 2.65 0.89
N GLY A 298 -26.17 3.82 0.26
CA GLY A 298 -27.35 4.56 -0.13
C GLY A 298 -27.06 5.74 -1.07
N PRO A 299 -28.07 6.29 -1.75
CA PRO A 299 -27.89 7.40 -2.67
C PRO A 299 -27.72 8.73 -1.93
N ASP A 300 -27.01 9.67 -2.55
CA ASP A 300 -26.90 11.08 -2.18
C ASP A 300 -27.38 11.91 -3.38
N ALA A 301 -28.61 12.43 -3.31
CA ALA A 301 -29.20 13.22 -4.38
C ALA A 301 -29.08 14.73 -4.14
N ASP A 302 -28.85 15.18 -2.89
CA ASP A 302 -28.76 16.59 -2.54
C ASP A 302 -27.32 17.14 -2.48
N GLY A 303 -26.32 16.26 -2.55
CA GLY A 303 -24.90 16.59 -2.60
C GLY A 303 -24.32 16.97 -1.24
N ASP A 304 -24.96 16.61 -0.12
CA ASP A 304 -24.48 16.90 1.24
C ASP A 304 -23.45 15.89 1.78
N PHE A 305 -23.07 14.92 0.93
CA PHE A 305 -22.16 13.81 1.22
C PHE A 305 -22.71 12.80 2.23
N LYS A 306 -24.01 12.76 2.48
CA LYS A 306 -24.68 11.75 3.28
C LYS A 306 -25.69 11.00 2.42
N ALA A 307 -25.96 9.76 2.81
CA ALA A 307 -27.01 9.00 2.14
C ALA A 307 -28.37 9.57 2.56
N ASP A 308 -29.22 9.91 1.60
CA ASP A 308 -30.61 10.36 1.83
C ASP A 308 -31.43 9.27 2.54
N ARG A 309 -31.08 8.01 2.25
CA ARG A 309 -31.65 6.81 2.85
C ARG A 309 -30.63 5.66 2.78
N ILE A 310 -30.74 4.70 3.68
CA ILE A 310 -29.93 3.48 3.64
C ILE A 310 -30.68 2.43 2.80
N GLU A 311 -30.10 2.03 1.67
CA GLU A 311 -30.65 0.98 0.80
C GLU A 311 -30.12 -0.41 1.16
N SER A 312 -28.90 -0.47 1.69
CA SER A 312 -28.31 -1.71 2.20
C SER A 312 -27.55 -1.46 3.47
N GLU A 313 -27.73 -2.36 4.44
CA GLU A 313 -26.99 -2.39 5.69
C GLU A 313 -26.59 -3.83 6.01
N LYS A 314 -25.30 -4.03 6.31
CA LYS A 314 -24.76 -5.35 6.68
C LYS A 314 -23.68 -5.19 7.75
N SER A 315 -23.58 -6.20 8.61
CA SER A 315 -22.38 -6.40 9.42
C SER A 315 -21.43 -7.32 8.65
N VAL A 316 -20.20 -6.86 8.43
CA VAL A 316 -19.19 -7.57 7.62
C VAL A 316 -17.88 -7.65 8.39
N GLU A 317 -17.28 -8.84 8.44
CA GLU A 317 -15.89 -9.00 8.89
C GLU A 317 -14.98 -8.65 7.73
N LEU A 318 -14.05 -7.72 7.95
CA LEU A 318 -13.09 -7.27 6.95
C LEU A 318 -11.70 -7.16 7.56
N ALA A 319 -10.71 -7.47 6.74
CA ALA A 319 -9.31 -7.23 6.95
C ALA A 319 -8.70 -6.53 5.72
N ARG A 320 -7.40 -6.24 5.79
CA ARG A 320 -6.64 -5.69 4.67
C ARG A 320 -6.75 -6.63 3.45
N ALA A 321 -6.94 -6.04 2.29
CA ALA A 321 -7.16 -6.66 1.00
C ALA A 321 -8.51 -7.39 0.83
N ASP A 322 -9.41 -7.39 1.80
CA ASP A 322 -10.76 -7.91 1.58
C ASP A 322 -11.57 -7.02 0.65
N SER A 323 -12.56 -7.63 -0.01
CA SER A 323 -13.42 -6.94 -0.96
C SER A 323 -14.89 -7.17 -0.68
N VAL A 324 -15.71 -6.14 -0.88
CA VAL A 324 -17.17 -6.24 -0.83
C VAL A 324 -17.78 -5.97 -2.21
N PRO A 325 -18.84 -6.69 -2.61
CA PRO A 325 -19.58 -6.35 -3.82
C PRO A 325 -20.32 -5.02 -3.63
N LEU A 326 -20.37 -4.23 -4.70
CA LEU A 326 -21.15 -3.00 -4.77
C LEU A 326 -21.86 -2.93 -6.13
N THR A 327 -23.13 -2.57 -6.10
CA THR A 327 -23.91 -2.21 -7.29
C THR A 327 -24.23 -0.72 -7.22
N MET A 328 -23.76 0.04 -8.21
CA MET A 328 -24.04 1.46 -8.34
C MET A 328 -25.30 1.68 -9.16
N GLN A 329 -26.17 2.58 -8.70
CA GLN A 329 -27.35 2.98 -9.47
C GLN A 329 -26.96 3.97 -10.59
N PRO A 330 -27.71 4.00 -11.72
CA PRO A 330 -27.44 4.91 -12.83
C PRO A 330 -27.46 6.38 -12.38
N ARG A 331 -26.49 7.17 -12.85
CA ARG A 331 -26.49 8.64 -12.80
C ARG A 331 -26.75 9.24 -11.41
N THR A 332 -26.39 8.52 -10.37
CA THR A 332 -26.64 8.89 -8.97
C THR A 332 -25.36 8.72 -8.16
N VAL A 333 -25.11 9.61 -7.19
CA VAL A 333 -24.02 9.41 -6.23
C VAL A 333 -24.45 8.33 -5.24
N THR A 334 -23.60 7.33 -5.05
CA THR A 334 -23.72 6.30 -4.02
C THR A 334 -22.73 6.61 -2.91
N VAL A 335 -23.24 6.73 -1.69
CA VAL A 335 -22.44 6.83 -0.47
C VAL A 335 -22.22 5.43 0.07
N VAL A 336 -20.96 5.11 0.38
CA VAL A 336 -20.59 3.87 1.08
C VAL A 336 -19.88 4.25 2.36
N THR A 337 -20.34 3.72 3.49
CA THR A 337 -19.68 3.88 4.79
C THR A 337 -19.33 2.53 5.39
N LEU A 338 -18.14 2.48 6.00
CA LEU A 338 -17.74 1.43 6.92
C LEU A 338 -17.43 2.05 8.27
N GLU A 339 -18.22 1.67 9.26
CA GLU A 339 -18.06 2.11 10.65
C GLU A 339 -17.66 0.93 11.53
N PRO A 340 -16.71 1.10 12.47
CA PRO A 340 -16.23 0.00 13.29
C PRO A 340 -17.31 -0.41 14.30
N GLN A 341 -17.64 -1.70 14.34
CA GLN A 341 -18.51 -2.27 15.38
C GLN A 341 -17.67 -2.96 16.45
N ARG A 342 -16.67 -3.74 16.03
CA ARG A 342 -15.79 -4.48 16.94
C ARG A 342 -14.43 -4.69 16.30
N LYS A 343 -13.36 -4.34 17.00
CA LYS A 343 -12.00 -4.70 16.61
C LYS A 343 -11.76 -6.20 16.84
N LEU A 344 -11.10 -6.87 15.91
CA LEU A 344 -10.72 -8.28 16.01
C LEU A 344 -9.19 -8.41 16.08
N ASP A 345 -8.71 -9.63 16.34
CA ASP A 345 -7.27 -9.91 16.46
C ASP A 345 -6.54 -9.63 15.14
N PRO A 346 -5.36 -8.98 15.15
CA PRO A 346 -4.61 -8.70 13.93
C PRO A 346 -4.31 -9.96 13.11
N ILE A 347 -4.42 -9.85 11.78
CA ILE A 347 -4.13 -10.99 10.87
C ILE A 347 -2.63 -11.30 10.76
N PHE A 348 -1.75 -10.36 11.09
CA PHE A 348 -0.32 -10.45 10.76
C PHE A 348 0.47 -11.53 11.50
N SER A 349 -0.12 -12.21 12.47
CA SER A 349 0.46 -13.39 13.14
C SER A 349 0.10 -14.71 12.47
N ARG A 350 -0.76 -14.69 11.43
CA ARG A 350 -1.29 -15.87 10.76
C ARG A 350 -0.33 -16.44 9.72
N ALA A 351 -0.59 -17.67 9.29
CA ALA A 351 0.04 -18.25 8.09
C ALA A 351 -0.50 -17.57 6.82
N ASP A 352 0.05 -17.90 5.67
CA ASP A 352 -0.48 -17.43 4.37
C ASP A 352 0.04 -18.36 3.27
N LEU A 353 -0.81 -19.29 2.84
CA LEU A 353 -0.52 -20.28 1.83
C LEU A 353 -0.80 -19.68 0.45
N ALA A 354 0.19 -19.76 -0.44
CA ALA A 354 0.08 -19.15 -1.76
C ALA A 354 0.45 -20.11 -2.88
N ILE A 355 -0.32 -20.04 -3.97
CA ILE A 355 -0.02 -20.64 -5.27
C ILE A 355 -0.10 -19.57 -6.36
N THR A 356 0.66 -19.76 -7.44
CA THR A 356 0.63 -18.86 -8.59
C THR A 356 0.57 -19.63 -9.91
N PRO A 357 -0.25 -19.19 -10.89
CA PRO A 357 -0.32 -19.81 -12.22
C PRO A 357 1.04 -19.96 -12.92
N ARG A 358 1.98 -19.04 -12.67
CA ARG A 358 3.30 -19.02 -13.33
C ARG A 358 4.22 -20.15 -12.89
N GLU A 359 3.91 -20.83 -11.78
CA GLU A 359 4.68 -21.95 -11.26
C GLU A 359 3.91 -23.28 -11.40
N LEU A 360 2.86 -23.30 -12.22
CA LEU A 360 2.12 -24.51 -12.55
C LEU A 360 2.58 -25.07 -13.90
N GLU A 361 2.78 -26.37 -13.93
CA GLU A 361 3.19 -27.11 -15.13
C GLU A 361 2.25 -28.30 -15.36
N PHE A 362 1.79 -28.47 -16.60
CA PHE A 362 0.93 -29.58 -17.01
C PHE A 362 1.73 -30.64 -17.76
N GLY A 363 1.74 -31.85 -17.22
CA GLY A 363 2.27 -33.06 -17.84
C GLY A 363 1.16 -34.07 -18.09
N GLY A 364 0.39 -33.89 -19.16
CA GLY A 364 -0.78 -34.73 -19.44
C GLY A 364 -1.84 -34.63 -18.34
N ARG A 365 -1.98 -35.69 -17.54
CA ARG A 365 -2.91 -35.75 -16.38
C ARG A 365 -2.27 -35.36 -15.05
N VAL A 366 -1.01 -34.94 -15.06
CA VAL A 366 -0.30 -34.54 -13.83
C VAL A 366 -0.14 -33.03 -13.82
N LEU A 367 -0.61 -32.40 -12.76
CA LEU A 367 -0.29 -31.02 -12.43
C LEU A 367 0.85 -30.99 -11.43
N SER A 368 1.90 -30.24 -11.72
CA SER A 368 2.98 -29.96 -10.78
C SER A 368 3.10 -28.49 -10.50
N GLY A 369 3.56 -28.15 -9.30
CA GLY A 369 3.83 -26.77 -8.95
C GLY A 369 4.46 -26.61 -7.58
N THR A 370 4.42 -25.39 -7.07
CA THR A 370 4.99 -25.01 -5.78
C THR A 370 3.95 -24.29 -4.93
N VAL A 371 3.83 -24.70 -3.68
CA VAL A 371 3.09 -23.99 -2.64
C VAL A 371 4.08 -23.22 -1.79
N HIS A 372 3.74 -21.99 -1.42
CA HIS A 372 4.55 -21.14 -0.54
C HIS A 372 3.80 -20.87 0.76
N ASN A 373 4.54 -20.59 1.84
CA ASN A 373 4.02 -19.89 3.00
C ASN A 373 4.65 -18.48 3.03
N LEU A 374 3.81 -17.44 2.94
CA LEU A 374 4.19 -16.02 2.94
C LEU A 374 3.94 -15.36 4.30
N GLY A 375 3.30 -16.07 5.23
CA GLY A 375 2.81 -15.53 6.48
C GLY A 375 3.85 -15.49 7.59
N SER A 376 3.37 -15.46 8.82
CA SER A 376 4.17 -15.38 10.04
C SER A 376 4.03 -16.60 10.97
N ALA A 377 3.11 -17.51 10.66
CA ALA A 377 2.96 -18.79 11.37
C ALA A 377 3.21 -19.99 10.44
N ALA A 378 3.69 -21.07 11.04
CA ALA A 378 3.80 -22.37 10.36
C ALA A 378 2.41 -22.98 10.17
N VAL A 379 2.29 -23.88 9.20
CA VAL A 379 1.13 -24.75 8.98
C VAL A 379 1.57 -26.18 9.23
N ASP A 380 0.84 -26.93 10.05
CA ASP A 380 1.19 -28.31 10.42
C ASP A 380 0.94 -29.30 9.28
N ASP A 381 -0.11 -29.08 8.49
CA ASP A 381 -0.42 -29.89 7.32
C ASP A 381 -1.06 -29.04 6.21
N VAL A 382 -0.32 -28.85 5.12
CA VAL A 382 -0.80 -28.14 3.94
C VAL A 382 -1.58 -29.11 3.06
N ILE A 383 -2.88 -28.86 2.91
CA ILE A 383 -3.74 -29.63 2.00
C ILE A 383 -3.90 -28.89 0.68
N ILE A 384 -3.68 -29.58 -0.43
CA ILE A 384 -3.98 -29.10 -1.78
C ILE A 384 -5.02 -30.01 -2.42
N ALA A 385 -6.00 -29.42 -3.10
CA ALA A 385 -7.04 -30.16 -3.77
C ALA A 385 -7.42 -29.55 -5.12
N VAL A 386 -7.87 -30.41 -6.04
CA VAL A 386 -8.71 -29.98 -7.15
C VAL A 386 -10.15 -30.08 -6.69
N VAL A 387 -10.91 -29.00 -6.79
CA VAL A 387 -12.34 -28.96 -6.51
C VAL A 387 -13.12 -28.77 -7.80
N ASP A 388 -14.27 -29.44 -7.91
CA ASP A 388 -15.20 -29.25 -9.02
C ASP A 388 -16.00 -27.93 -8.88
N ALA A 389 -16.83 -27.62 -9.87
CA ALA A 389 -17.64 -26.39 -9.89
C ALA A 389 -18.62 -26.27 -8.71
N ASN A 390 -18.94 -27.38 -8.02
CA ASN A 390 -19.80 -27.41 -6.84
C ASN A 390 -18.98 -27.32 -5.53
N GLY A 391 -17.65 -27.16 -5.61
CA GLY A 391 -16.76 -27.11 -4.46
C GLY A 391 -16.41 -28.48 -3.87
N ARG A 392 -16.76 -29.59 -4.53
CA ARG A 392 -16.41 -30.93 -4.05
C ARG A 392 -15.00 -31.28 -4.49
N ALA A 393 -14.16 -31.70 -3.54
CA ALA A 393 -12.82 -32.18 -3.83
C ALA A 393 -12.88 -33.47 -4.69
N VAL A 394 -12.27 -33.42 -5.88
CA VAL A 394 -12.14 -34.57 -6.80
C VAL A 394 -10.78 -35.26 -6.67
N SER A 395 -9.78 -34.54 -6.17
CA SER A 395 -8.43 -35.01 -5.90
C SER A 395 -7.87 -34.17 -4.76
N SER A 396 -7.20 -34.79 -3.79
CA SER A 396 -6.66 -34.10 -2.61
C SER A 396 -5.38 -34.76 -2.15
N LYS A 397 -4.44 -33.97 -1.63
CA LYS A 397 -3.14 -34.43 -1.16
C LYS A 397 -2.65 -33.56 0.00
N SER A 398 -2.15 -34.22 1.04
CA SER A 398 -1.35 -33.59 2.09
C SER A 398 0.09 -33.39 1.59
N LEU A 399 0.64 -32.20 1.82
CA LEU A 399 2.03 -31.84 1.56
C LEU A 399 2.87 -31.78 2.84
N GLY A 400 2.26 -32.08 3.99
CA GLY A 400 2.87 -32.00 5.31
C GLY A 400 3.07 -30.56 5.78
N SER A 401 3.90 -30.40 6.81
CA SER A 401 4.11 -29.12 7.47
C SER A 401 4.92 -28.15 6.62
N LEU A 402 4.57 -26.86 6.70
CA LEU A 402 5.29 -25.77 6.03
C LEU A 402 5.54 -24.60 6.99
N ALA A 403 6.81 -24.36 7.30
CA ALA A 403 7.24 -23.26 8.17
C ALA A 403 6.97 -21.87 7.56
N ALA A 404 6.93 -20.83 8.39
CA ALA A 404 6.92 -19.43 7.94
C ALA A 404 8.33 -18.90 7.59
N PRO A 405 8.47 -17.95 6.64
CA PRO A 405 9.75 -17.36 6.20
C PRO A 405 10.33 -16.32 7.18
N LEU A 406 10.34 -16.64 8.48
CA LEU A 406 10.83 -15.73 9.54
C LEU A 406 12.34 -15.49 9.47
N ASP A 407 13.08 -16.37 8.81
CA ASP A 407 14.52 -16.28 8.58
C ASP A 407 14.91 -15.49 7.32
N LEU A 408 13.92 -14.92 6.60
CA LEU A 408 14.07 -14.24 5.31
C LEU A 408 14.43 -15.18 4.15
N PHE A 409 14.26 -16.49 4.31
CA PHE A 409 14.36 -17.46 3.23
C PHE A 409 12.97 -17.97 2.83
N PRO A 410 12.66 -18.08 1.53
CA PRO A 410 11.38 -18.60 1.07
C PRO A 410 11.10 -20.00 1.64
N LYS A 411 9.89 -20.20 2.17
CA LYS A 411 9.41 -21.51 2.63
C LYS A 411 8.38 -22.02 1.62
N ARG A 412 8.74 -23.13 0.97
CA ARG A 412 7.99 -23.68 -0.15
C ARG A 412 8.08 -25.19 -0.22
N VAL A 413 7.04 -25.82 -0.74
CA VAL A 413 6.97 -27.27 -0.97
C VAL A 413 6.48 -27.52 -2.40
N ARG A 414 7.16 -28.44 -3.10
CA ARG A 414 6.72 -28.87 -4.43
C ARG A 414 5.62 -29.91 -4.31
N PHE A 415 4.68 -29.89 -5.25
CA PHE A 415 3.65 -30.91 -5.33
C PHE A 415 3.52 -31.47 -6.74
N THR A 416 2.93 -32.66 -6.78
CA THR A 416 2.34 -33.29 -7.97
C THR A 416 0.96 -33.77 -7.57
N LEU A 417 -0.01 -33.55 -8.45
CA LEU A 417 -1.40 -33.90 -8.24
C LEU A 417 -1.99 -34.45 -9.53
N GLU A 418 -2.70 -35.57 -9.44
CA GLU A 418 -3.42 -36.13 -10.58
C GLU A 418 -4.69 -35.34 -10.84
N LEU A 419 -4.88 -34.99 -12.11
CA LEU A 419 -6.05 -34.32 -12.61
C LEU A 419 -7.11 -35.35 -13.05
N PRO A 420 -8.40 -34.97 -12.93
CA PRO A 420 -9.49 -35.75 -13.51
C PRO A 420 -9.35 -35.84 -15.03
N ASP A 421 -9.99 -36.85 -15.63
CA ASP A 421 -9.95 -37.15 -17.07
C ASP A 421 -10.37 -35.96 -17.94
N GLN A 422 -11.29 -35.14 -17.42
CA GLN A 422 -11.79 -33.94 -18.08
C GLN A 422 -11.78 -32.77 -17.09
N LEU A 423 -11.08 -31.70 -17.45
CA LEU A 423 -11.19 -30.40 -16.79
C LEU A 423 -12.31 -29.62 -17.47
N ILE A 424 -13.41 -29.40 -16.76
CA ILE A 424 -14.51 -28.57 -17.22
C ILE A 424 -14.43 -27.17 -16.58
N PRO A 425 -15.00 -26.13 -17.21
CA PRO A 425 -15.09 -24.80 -16.62
C PRO A 425 -15.63 -24.84 -15.18
N GLY A 426 -14.98 -24.10 -14.28
CA GLY A 426 -15.33 -24.05 -12.86
C GLY A 426 -14.49 -24.94 -11.94
N TYR A 427 -13.62 -25.80 -12.49
CA TYR A 427 -12.64 -26.55 -11.69
C TYR A 427 -11.54 -25.61 -11.17
N LYS A 428 -11.15 -25.80 -9.91
CA LYS A 428 -10.12 -24.98 -9.26
C LYS A 428 -9.09 -25.83 -8.56
N LEU A 429 -7.85 -25.35 -8.55
CA LEU A 429 -6.83 -25.78 -7.60
C LEU A 429 -6.97 -24.91 -6.34
N VAL A 430 -7.07 -25.55 -5.18
CA VAL A 430 -7.36 -24.90 -3.91
C VAL A 430 -6.38 -25.40 -2.84
N LEU A 431 -5.75 -24.47 -2.13
CA LEU A 431 -5.06 -24.72 -0.86
C LEU A 431 -6.06 -24.62 0.28
N ASP A 432 -5.92 -25.50 1.27
CA ASP A 432 -6.80 -25.57 2.43
C ASP A 432 -8.30 -25.53 2.05
N PRO A 433 -8.81 -26.53 1.31
CA PRO A 433 -10.17 -26.53 0.79
C PRO A 433 -11.27 -26.54 1.87
N GLN A 434 -10.89 -26.75 3.14
CA GLN A 434 -11.80 -26.72 4.29
C GLN A 434 -11.69 -25.41 5.09
N ASN A 435 -10.82 -24.49 4.68
CA ASN A 435 -10.59 -23.19 5.32
C ASN A 435 -10.33 -23.33 6.82
N LYS A 436 -9.46 -24.29 7.19
CA LYS A 436 -9.07 -24.62 8.57
C LYS A 436 -7.89 -23.82 9.06
N VAL A 437 -7.03 -23.34 8.17
CA VAL A 437 -5.87 -22.52 8.46
C VAL A 437 -6.33 -21.07 8.31
N PRO A 438 -6.39 -20.27 9.39
CA PRO A 438 -6.66 -18.85 9.27
C PRO A 438 -5.43 -18.17 8.64
N GLU A 439 -5.62 -17.41 7.57
CA GLU A 439 -4.52 -16.81 6.84
C GLU A 439 -4.52 -15.28 6.89
N ILE A 440 -3.40 -14.67 6.49
CA ILE A 440 -3.31 -13.21 6.27
C ILE A 440 -4.21 -12.80 5.10
N TYR A 441 -4.22 -13.60 4.04
CA TYR A 441 -5.05 -13.38 2.86
C TYR A 441 -5.44 -14.74 2.27
N GLU A 442 -6.72 -14.93 1.96
CA GLU A 442 -7.24 -16.20 1.41
C GLU A 442 -7.32 -16.18 -0.13
N GLY A 443 -7.13 -15.00 -0.74
CA GLY A 443 -7.39 -14.79 -2.17
C GLY A 443 -6.32 -15.36 -3.11
N ASN A 444 -5.19 -15.80 -2.57
CA ASN A 444 -4.05 -16.40 -3.26
C ASN A 444 -4.00 -17.94 -3.12
N ASN A 445 -5.04 -18.54 -2.52
CA ASN A 445 -5.14 -19.98 -2.28
C ASN A 445 -5.78 -20.72 -3.47
N ASN A 446 -6.26 -19.98 -4.48
CA ASN A 446 -7.17 -20.50 -5.49
C ASN A 446 -6.70 -20.14 -6.91
N ILE A 447 -6.68 -21.13 -7.80
CA ILE A 447 -6.42 -20.93 -9.24
C ILE A 447 -7.53 -21.60 -10.04
N ASP A 448 -8.14 -20.85 -10.96
CA ASP A 448 -9.07 -21.41 -11.95
C ASP A 448 -8.29 -22.22 -12.99
N LEU A 449 -8.56 -23.52 -13.07
CA LEU A 449 -7.85 -24.42 -13.96
C LEU A 449 -8.28 -24.26 -15.42
N ALA A 450 -9.47 -23.72 -15.69
CA ALA A 450 -9.95 -23.50 -17.05
C ALA A 450 -9.18 -22.39 -17.79
N ASN A 451 -8.57 -21.46 -17.04
CA ASN A 451 -7.87 -20.31 -17.60
C ASN A 451 -6.37 -20.56 -17.85
N LEU A 452 -5.83 -21.71 -17.45
CA LEU A 452 -4.39 -22.03 -17.58
C LEU A 452 -3.97 -22.42 -19.00
N GLY A 453 -4.94 -22.66 -19.91
CA GLY A 453 -4.70 -22.94 -21.33
C GLY A 453 -4.82 -21.72 -22.25
N ALA A 454 -5.23 -20.56 -21.73
CA ALA A 454 -5.25 -19.32 -22.50
C ALA A 454 -3.83 -18.74 -22.56
N PRO A 455 -3.28 -18.39 -23.74
CA PRO A 455 -2.03 -17.66 -23.79
C PRO A 455 -2.15 -16.41 -22.93
N ILE A 456 -1.17 -16.17 -22.06
CA ILE A 456 -1.05 -14.92 -21.32
C ILE A 456 -1.16 -13.82 -22.38
N PRO A 457 -2.11 -12.86 -22.27
CA PRO A 457 -2.18 -11.77 -23.22
C PRO A 457 -0.82 -11.07 -23.17
N THR A 458 -0.03 -11.27 -24.22
CA THR A 458 1.14 -10.45 -24.49
C THR A 458 0.62 -9.03 -24.52
N ARG A 459 1.11 -8.17 -23.62
CA ARG A 459 0.84 -6.73 -23.69
C ARG A 459 1.04 -6.32 -25.14
N GLU A 460 -0.05 -5.96 -25.81
CA GLU A 460 0.04 -5.27 -27.09
C GLU A 460 0.93 -4.04 -26.85
N LYS A 461 1.92 -3.89 -27.73
CA LYS A 461 3.01 -2.92 -27.59
C LYS A 461 2.52 -1.49 -27.66
#